data_AF-H3GE24-F1
#
_entry.id   AF-H3GE24-F1
#
_cell.length_a   1.000
_cell.length_b   1.000
_cell.length_c   1.000
_cell.angle_alpha   90.00
_cell.angle_beta   90.00
_cell.angle_gamma   90.00
#
_symmetry.space_group_name_H-M   'P 1'
#
loop_
_entity.id
_entity.type
_entity.pdbx_description
1 polymer ?
#
loop_
_entity_poly.entity_id
_entity_poly.type
_entity_poly.pdbx_seq_one_letter_code
_entity_poly.pdbx_strand_id
1 'polypeptide(L)'
;MTKGTLMCYDSVDSRPHHKLLSELASEMVARSLTGFTHIAVHNPLQKDSNNCGLFVCLFFWKRWKVVGSDDTEEGLARRRWQILHAVVNFDKEKNEDASK
;
A
#
# COMPACT_ATOMS: atom_id res chain seq x y z
N MET A 1 -10.35 23.15 -10.33
CA MET A 1 -10.17 22.72 -8.92
C MET A 1 -9.82 21.24 -8.92
N THR A 2 -8.74 20.86 -8.24
CA THR A 2 -8.32 19.47 -8.11
C THR A 2 -9.17 18.75 -7.06
N LYS A 3 -9.76 17.61 -7.41
CA LYS A 3 -10.64 16.81 -6.53
C LYS A 3 -9.85 15.93 -5.55
N GLY A 4 -8.60 15.61 -5.86
CA GLY A 4 -7.73 14.81 -5.01
C GLY A 4 -6.45 14.39 -5.72
N THR A 5 -5.63 13.59 -5.03
CA THR A 5 -4.33 13.16 -5.51
C THR A 5 -4.20 11.64 -5.51
N LEU A 6 -3.80 11.07 -6.65
CA LEU A 6 -3.42 9.67 -6.80
C LEU A 6 -1.92 9.52 -6.49
N MET A 7 -1.57 8.63 -5.58
CA MET A 7 -0.18 8.44 -5.16
C MET A 7 0.42 7.22 -5.84
N CYS A 8 1.48 7.43 -6.63
CA CYS A 8 2.26 6.38 -7.26
C CYS A 8 3.45 6.05 -6.36
N TYR A 9 3.46 4.87 -5.76
CA TYR A 9 4.49 4.46 -4.80
C TYR A 9 5.19 3.18 -5.26
N ASP A 10 6.52 3.24 -5.25
CA ASP A 10 7.39 2.08 -5.42
C ASP A 10 8.46 2.10 -4.33
N SER A 11 8.49 1.07 -3.49
CA SER A 11 9.47 0.93 -2.42
C SER A 11 10.92 0.77 -2.91
N VAL A 12 11.10 0.33 -4.17
CA VAL A 12 12.43 0.16 -4.80
C VAL A 12 12.93 1.49 -5.41
N ASP A 13 12.05 2.47 -5.58
CA ASP A 13 12.30 3.73 -6.30
C ASP A 13 12.82 3.54 -7.74
N SER A 14 12.33 2.50 -8.41
CA SER A 14 12.79 2.10 -9.74
C SER A 14 12.22 3.03 -10.81
N ARG A 15 13.09 3.63 -11.64
CA ARG A 15 12.65 4.48 -12.77
C ARG A 15 11.68 3.77 -13.73
N PRO A 16 11.93 2.51 -14.15
CA PRO A 16 10.95 1.74 -14.92
C PRO A 16 9.58 1.61 -14.24
N HIS A 17 9.53 1.33 -12.94
CA HIS A 17 8.26 1.20 -12.22
C HIS A 17 7.54 2.54 -12.16
N HIS A 18 8.24 3.64 -11.88
CA HIS A 18 7.66 4.98 -11.86
C HIS A 18 7.05 5.38 -13.20
N LYS A 19 7.70 5.04 -14.31
CA LYS A 19 7.14 5.28 -15.64
C LYS A 19 5.81 4.54 -15.82
N LEU A 20 5.80 3.22 -15.55
CA LEU A 20 4.59 2.40 -15.66
C LEU A 20 3.46 2.89 -14.74
N LEU A 21 3.79 3.21 -13.48
CA LEU A 21 2.84 3.74 -12.51
C LEU A 21 2.26 5.09 -12.96
N SER A 22 3.09 5.97 -13.54
CA SER A 22 2.62 7.25 -14.07
C SER A 22 1.71 7.07 -15.28
N GLU A 23 2.02 6.13 -16.18
CA GLU A 23 1.18 5.81 -17.34
C GLU A 23 -0.19 5.29 -16.90
N LEU A 24 -0.22 4.33 -15.98
CA LEU A 24 -1.45 3.80 -15.38
C LEU A 24 -2.27 4.89 -14.68
N ALA A 25 -1.61 5.73 -13.87
CA ALA A 25 -2.26 6.84 -13.17
C ALA A 25 -2.89 7.83 -14.16
N SER A 26 -2.19 8.14 -15.24
CA SER A 26 -2.68 9.05 -16.30
C SER A 26 -3.93 8.47 -16.97
N GLU A 27 -3.94 7.16 -17.25
CA GLU A 27 -5.10 6.48 -17.81
C GLU A 27 -6.31 6.52 -16.86
N MET A 28 -6.10 6.26 -15.57
CA MET A 28 -7.16 6.32 -14.56
C MET A 28 -7.76 7.73 -14.44
N VAL A 29 -6.92 8.78 -14.43
CA VAL A 29 -7.36 10.18 -14.40
C VAL A 29 -8.20 10.52 -15.64
N ALA A 30 -7.77 10.06 -16.82
CA ALA A 30 -8.48 10.32 -18.07
C ALA A 30 -9.85 9.62 -18.14
N ARG A 31 -9.97 8.40 -17.60
CA ARG A 31 -11.16 7.55 -17.76
C ARG A 31 -12.18 7.66 -16.64
N SER A 32 -11.75 7.74 -15.39
CA SER A 32 -12.63 7.53 -14.22
C SER A 32 -12.40 8.48 -13.06
N LEU A 33 -11.22 9.10 -12.95
CA LEU A 33 -10.86 10.02 -11.88
C LEU A 33 -10.70 11.47 -12.38
N THR A 34 -11.64 11.94 -13.20
CA THR A 34 -11.57 13.29 -13.80
C THR A 34 -11.50 14.39 -12.74
N GLY A 35 -10.46 15.22 -12.84
CA GLY A 35 -10.17 16.29 -11.88
C GLY A 35 -9.22 15.88 -10.76
N PHE A 36 -8.73 14.64 -10.72
CA PHE A 36 -7.59 14.23 -9.89
C PHE A 36 -6.26 14.51 -10.61
N THR A 37 -5.20 14.64 -9.83
CA THR A 37 -3.81 14.64 -10.32
C THR A 37 -3.04 13.48 -9.69
N HIS A 38 -1.93 13.03 -10.29
CA HIS A 38 -1.06 12.04 -9.65
C HIS A 38 0.30 12.60 -9.25
N ILE A 39 0.89 12.03 -8.20
CA ILE A 39 2.25 12.35 -7.72
C ILE A 39 3.05 11.07 -7.51
N ALA A 40 4.36 11.14 -7.72
CA ALA A 40 5.28 10.10 -7.28
C ALA A 40 5.55 10.24 -5.78
N VAL A 41 5.59 9.11 -5.07
CA VAL A 41 5.96 9.04 -3.66
C VAL A 41 7.23 8.21 -3.54
N HIS A 42 8.26 8.83 -2.98
CA HIS A 42 9.61 8.27 -2.89
C HIS A 42 9.94 7.69 -1.51
N ASN A 43 8.95 7.56 -0.61
CA ASN A 43 9.17 7.04 0.75
C ASN A 43 7.96 6.28 1.29
N PRO A 44 8.17 5.25 2.13
CA PRO A 44 9.48 4.75 2.59
C PRO A 44 10.18 3.87 1.53
N LEU A 45 11.51 3.78 1.58
CA LEU A 45 12.31 2.95 0.67
C LEU A 45 12.70 1.63 1.33
N GLN A 46 12.63 0.53 0.59
CA GLN A 46 13.19 -0.74 1.02
C GLN A 46 14.70 -0.76 0.77
N LYS A 47 15.45 -1.44 1.64
CA LYS A 47 16.92 -1.61 1.50
C LYS A 47 17.31 -3.01 1.01
N ASP A 48 16.36 -3.93 0.99
CA ASP A 48 16.54 -5.32 0.57
C ASP A 48 15.83 -5.58 -0.78
N SER A 49 15.99 -6.81 -1.29
CA SER A 49 15.42 -7.24 -2.57
C SER A 49 14.10 -8.01 -2.46
N ASN A 50 13.56 -8.22 -1.25
CA ASN A 50 12.48 -9.20 -1.04
C ASN A 50 11.29 -8.69 -0.19
N ASN A 51 11.28 -7.43 0.23
CA ASN A 51 10.20 -6.85 1.03
C ASN A 51 9.22 -5.94 0.26
N CYS A 52 9.27 -5.88 -1.07
CA CYS A 52 8.49 -4.89 -1.83
C CYS A 52 6.98 -5.03 -1.61
N GLY A 53 6.50 -6.28 -1.55
CA GLY A 53 5.11 -6.57 -1.20
C GLY A 53 4.73 -6.09 0.21
N LEU A 54 5.61 -6.24 1.20
CA LEU A 54 5.37 -5.78 2.58
C LEU A 54 5.31 -4.25 2.65
N PHE A 55 6.22 -3.55 1.97
CA PHE A 55 6.23 -2.10 1.92
C PHE A 55 4.97 -1.55 1.25
N VAL A 56 4.52 -2.16 0.15
CA VAL A 56 3.24 -1.81 -0.49
C VAL A 56 2.08 -2.02 0.50
N CYS A 57 1.99 -3.17 1.17
CA CYS A 57 0.96 -3.41 2.18
C CYS A 57 0.99 -2.37 3.31
N LEU A 58 2.17 -2.03 3.84
CA LEU A 58 2.35 -1.02 4.87
C LEU A 58 1.95 0.38 4.40
N PHE A 59 2.27 0.73 3.16
CA PHE A 59 1.92 2.02 2.56
C PHE A 59 0.41 2.24 2.52
N PHE A 60 -0.35 1.20 2.14
CA PHE A 60 -1.81 1.21 2.18
C PHE A 60 -2.33 1.18 3.63
N TRP A 61 -1.76 0.32 4.48
CA TRP A 61 -2.21 0.17 5.86
C TRP A 61 -2.09 1.46 6.67
N LYS A 62 -0.95 2.18 6.59
CA LYS A 62 -0.74 3.47 7.27
C LYS A 62 -1.73 4.55 6.81
N ARG A 63 -2.26 4.44 5.60
CA ARG A 63 -3.29 5.36 5.06
C ARG A 63 -4.71 4.94 5.43
N TRP A 64 -4.93 3.65 5.70
CA TRP A 64 -6.21 3.13 6.18
C TRP A 64 -6.40 3.31 7.70
N LYS A 65 -5.31 3.25 8.47
CA LYS A 65 -5.28 3.45 9.93
C LYS A 65 -4.04 4.28 10.26
N VAL A 66 -4.15 5.29 11.11
CA VAL A 66 -3.00 6.03 11.69
C VAL A 66 -2.15 5.04 12.51
N VAL A 67 -1.24 4.33 11.87
CA VAL A 67 -0.34 3.37 12.50
C VAL A 67 1.09 3.89 12.36
N GLY A 68 1.81 3.93 13.48
CA GLY A 68 3.20 4.36 13.54
C GLY A 68 4.12 3.53 12.64
N SER A 69 5.24 4.11 12.22
CA SER A 69 6.27 3.45 11.43
C SER A 69 7.33 2.81 12.35
N ASP A 70 7.26 1.49 12.53
CA ASP A 70 8.37 0.70 13.06
C ASP A 70 8.98 -0.10 11.91
N ASP A 71 10.03 0.46 11.32
CA ASP A 71 10.70 -0.07 10.14
C ASP A 71 12.00 -0.84 10.51
N THR A 72 12.14 -1.28 11.77
CA THR A 72 13.21 -2.20 12.24
C THR A 72 13.01 -3.61 11.69
N GLU A 73 14.06 -4.45 11.70
CA GLU A 73 13.96 -5.85 11.23
C GLU A 73 12.90 -6.63 12.04
N GLU A 74 12.90 -6.46 13.36
CA GLU A 74 11.92 -7.04 14.27
C GLU A 74 10.51 -6.46 14.06
N GLY A 75 10.41 -5.16 13.79
CA GLY A 75 9.14 -4.47 13.48
C GLY A 75 8.50 -5.01 12.21
N LEU A 76 9.29 -5.17 11.14
CA LEU A 76 8.85 -5.74 9.87
C LEU A 76 8.45 -7.22 10.00
N ALA A 77 9.22 -8.03 10.74
CA ALA A 77 8.90 -9.43 11.01
C ALA A 77 7.57 -9.57 11.78
N ARG A 78 7.38 -8.75 12.82
CA ARG A 78 6.13 -8.68 13.57
C ARG A 78 4.95 -8.30 12.66
N ARG A 79 5.16 -7.37 11.73
CA ARG A 79 4.12 -6.93 10.80
C ARG A 79 3.71 -8.03 9.82
N ARG A 80 4.67 -8.77 9.27
CA ARG A 80 4.39 -9.94 8.42
C ARG A 80 3.50 -10.94 9.16
N TRP A 81 3.81 -11.21 10.43
CA TRP A 81 3.01 -12.11 11.25
C TRP A 81 1.58 -11.57 11.49
N GLN A 82 1.42 -10.28 11.76
CA GLN A 82 0.10 -9.65 11.93
C GLN A 82 -0.76 -9.76 10.66
N ILE A 83 -0.17 -9.52 9.48
CA ILE A 83 -0.88 -9.65 8.20
C ILE A 83 -1.28 -11.11 7.97
N LEU A 84 -0.36 -12.06 8.16
CA LEU A 84 -0.64 -13.48 8.01
C LEU A 84 -1.75 -13.93 8.97
N HIS A 85 -1.68 -13.54 10.24
CA HIS A 85 -2.70 -13.83 11.24
C HIS A 85 -4.06 -13.27 10.84
N ALA A 86 -4.12 -12.03 10.34
CA ALA A 86 -5.36 -11.43 9.85
C ALA A 86 -5.94 -12.21 8.66
N VAL A 87 -5.12 -12.62 7.70
CA VAL A 87 -5.56 -13.43 6.54
C VAL A 87 -6.06 -14.80 6.97
N VAL A 88 -5.32 -15.51 7.81
CA VAL A 88 -5.68 -16.86 8.28
C VAL A 88 -6.97 -16.86 9.11
N ASN A 89 -7.24 -15.79 9.84
CA ASN A 89 -8.42 -15.69 10.68
C ASN A 89 -9.56 -14.85 10.07
N PHE A 90 -9.39 -14.36 8.84
CA PHE A 90 -10.38 -13.52 8.14
C PHE A 90 -11.76 -14.20 8.00
N ASP A 91 -11.79 -15.52 7.84
CA ASP A 91 -13.03 -16.29 7.71
C ASP A 91 -13.63 -16.73 9.05
N LYS A 92 -12.89 -16.65 10.16
CA LYS A 92 -13.41 -17.05 11.47
C LYS A 92 -14.37 -16.01 12.05
N GLU A 93 -14.07 -14.73 11.84
CA GLU A 93 -14.92 -13.62 12.30
C GLU A 93 -16.25 -13.53 11.51
N LYS A 94 -16.27 -13.94 10.23
CA LYS A 94 -17.52 -13.99 9.44
C LYS A 94 -18.52 -15.07 9.90
N ASN A 95 -18.04 -16.15 10.51
CA ASN A 95 -18.89 -17.26 10.94
C ASN A 95 -19.47 -17.08 12.35
N GLU A 96 -18.86 -16.23 13.18
CA GLU A 96 -19.39 -15.90 14.52
C GLU A 96 -20.54 -14.88 14.48
N ASP A 97 -20.53 -13.95 13.52
CA ASP A 97 -21.65 -13.00 13.32
C ASP A 97 -22.83 -13.59 12.54
N ALA A 98 -22.63 -14.69 11.81
CA ALA A 98 -23.71 -15.42 11.12
C ALA A 98 -24.43 -16.45 12.02
N SER A 99 -23.96 -16.66 13.26
CA SER A 99 -24.50 -17.63 14.22
C SER A 99 -25.12 -16.96 15.46
N LYS A 100 -25.40 -15.65 15.41
CA LYS A 100 -26.14 -14.90 16.45
C LYS A 100 -27.50 -14.45 15.94
#